data_AF-A0A7S3STD0-F1
#
_entry.id   AF-A0A7S3STD0-F1
#
_cell.length_a   1.000
_cell.length_b   1.000
_cell.length_c   1.000
_cell.angle_alpha   90.00
_cell.angle_beta   90.00
_cell.angle_gamma   90.00
#
_symmetry.space_group_name_H-M   'P 1'
#
loop_
_entity.id
_entity.type
_entity.pdbx_description
1 polymer ?
#
loop_
_entity_poly.entity_id
_entity_poly.type
_entity_poly.pdbx_seq_one_letter_code
_entity_poly.pdbx_strand_id
1 'polypeptide(L)'
;MFDVDVATGDIRRGTTSAHWYQLGLARARRCPLFSEGHTVEVHPDCGAPVCGEVIPDMASIASLVREAHRKLMPGVPLVGWDVAITAEAGVCLLEANLSCNFFRASFDERVYFAFAEALLGRLEGKAGRC
;
A
#
# COMPACT_ATOMS: atom_id res chain seq x y z
N MET A 1 4.50 0.43 -8.96
CA MET A 1 4.01 1.01 -7.70
C MET A 1 5.10 1.86 -7.10
N PHE A 2 4.75 3.05 -6.61
CA PHE A 2 5.67 4.01 -5.97
C PHE A 2 5.44 3.98 -4.47
N ASP A 3 6.52 4.03 -3.69
CA ASP A 3 6.42 4.15 -2.22
C ASP A 3 6.15 5.61 -1.86
N VAL A 4 5.28 5.85 -0.88
CA VAL A 4 4.94 7.20 -0.44
C VAL A 4 5.26 7.30 1.04
N ASP A 5 6.03 8.32 1.40
CA ASP A 5 6.23 8.65 2.79
C ASP A 5 4.95 9.26 3.37
N VAL A 6 4.25 8.52 4.23
CA VAL A 6 2.98 8.97 4.82
C VAL A 6 3.16 10.22 5.70
N ALA A 7 4.35 10.47 6.25
CA ALA A 7 4.60 11.64 7.09
C ALA A 7 4.78 12.92 6.27
N THR A 8 5.43 12.82 5.11
CA THR A 8 5.82 13.99 4.31
C THR A 8 5.01 14.14 3.01
N GLY A 9 4.38 13.08 2.53
CA GLY A 9 3.74 12.99 1.21
C GLY A 9 4.72 12.78 0.06
N ASP A 10 6.02 12.63 0.32
CA ASP A 10 7.04 12.46 -0.70
C ASP A 10 6.86 11.14 -1.46
N ILE A 11 6.74 11.22 -2.79
CA ILE A 11 6.65 10.06 -3.67
C ILE A 11 8.06 9.60 -4.04
N ARG A 12 8.44 8.45 -3.50
CA ARG A 12 9.74 7.82 -3.70
C ARG A 12 9.74 6.91 -4.92
N ARG A 13 10.94 6.47 -5.30
CA ARG A 13 11.17 5.59 -6.45
C ARG A 13 10.31 4.33 -6.43
N GLY A 14 9.69 4.08 -7.58
CA GLY A 14 8.82 2.94 -7.78
C GLY A 14 9.56 1.71 -8.31
N THR A 15 8.82 0.61 -8.32
CA THR A 15 9.20 -0.63 -9.01
C THR A 15 8.00 -1.30 -9.65
N THR A 16 8.27 -2.15 -10.63
CA THR A 16 7.34 -3.09 -11.24
C THR A 16 7.53 -4.53 -10.74
N SER A 17 6.43 -5.17 -10.36
CA SER A 17 6.33 -6.63 -10.14
C SER A 17 5.73 -7.36 -11.35
N ALA A 18 5.59 -6.70 -12.51
CA ALA A 18 4.92 -7.25 -13.69
C ALA A 18 5.54 -8.55 -14.21
N HIS A 19 6.82 -8.81 -13.91
CA HIS A 19 7.50 -10.05 -14.28
C HIS A 19 6.94 -11.28 -13.57
N TRP A 20 6.35 -11.16 -12.37
CA TRP A 20 5.68 -12.29 -11.69
C TRP A 20 4.53 -12.89 -12.49
N TYR A 21 3.95 -12.10 -13.40
CA TYR A 21 2.86 -12.53 -14.27
C TYR A 21 3.36 -13.09 -15.62
N GLN A 22 4.68 -13.15 -15.84
CA GLN A 22 5.26 -13.77 -17.04
C GLN A 22 5.36 -15.29 -16.90
N LEU A 23 4.28 -15.98 -17.25
CA LEU A 23 4.14 -17.42 -17.14
C LEU A 23 4.60 -18.17 -18.41
N GLY A 24 4.87 -19.47 -18.26
CA GLY A 24 5.17 -20.40 -19.36
C GLY A 24 6.65 -20.72 -19.55
N LEU A 25 6.94 -21.92 -20.09
CA LEU A 25 8.29 -22.50 -20.20
C LEU A 25 9.27 -21.60 -20.99
N ALA A 26 8.76 -20.89 -22.00
CA ALA A 26 9.54 -19.97 -22.81
C ALA A 26 10.00 -18.73 -22.03
N ARG A 27 9.20 -18.25 -21.07
CA ARG A 27 9.50 -17.07 -20.25
C ARG A 27 10.20 -17.42 -18.94
N ALA A 28 10.06 -18.65 -18.44
CA ALA A 28 10.76 -19.13 -17.24
C ALA A 28 12.29 -18.97 -17.31
N ARG A 29 12.89 -19.02 -18.50
CA ARG A 29 14.34 -18.82 -18.70
C ARG A 29 14.77 -17.34 -18.75
N ARG A 30 13.83 -16.41 -18.94
CA ARG A 30 14.10 -14.97 -19.14
C ARG A 30 13.48 -14.08 -18.06
N CYS A 31 12.56 -14.62 -17.27
CA CYS A 31 11.91 -13.90 -16.19
C CYS A 31 12.90 -13.75 -15.02
N PRO A 32 13.24 -12.52 -14.61
CA PRO A 32 14.07 -12.33 -13.43
C PRO A 32 13.33 -12.90 -12.21
N LEU A 33 14.08 -13.64 -11.38
CA LEU A 33 13.53 -14.26 -10.17
C LEU A 33 13.13 -13.23 -9.11
N PHE A 34 13.74 -12.05 -9.16
CA PHE A 34 13.52 -10.96 -8.23
C PHE A 34 13.09 -9.71 -8.99
N SER A 35 12.27 -8.89 -8.35
CA SER A 35 11.98 -7.56 -8.86
C SER A 35 13.26 -6.74 -8.88
N GLU A 36 13.55 -6.09 -10.01
CA GLU A 36 14.65 -5.11 -10.09
C GLU A 36 14.45 -3.97 -9.07
N GLY A 37 15.50 -3.20 -8.80
CA GLY A 37 15.53 -2.18 -7.74
C GLY A 37 14.46 -1.07 -7.88
N HIS A 38 14.40 -0.17 -6.90
CA HIS A 38 13.59 1.06 -6.95
C HIS A 38 14.16 2.03 -7.99
N THR A 39 13.93 1.76 -9.27
CA THR A 39 14.52 2.49 -10.41
C THR A 39 13.48 3.20 -11.28
N VAL A 40 12.19 2.99 -11.04
CA VAL A 40 11.13 3.63 -11.81
C VAL A 40 10.89 5.03 -11.24
N GLU A 41 11.07 6.05 -12.06
CA GLU A 41 10.86 7.45 -11.68
C GLU A 41 9.66 8.11 -12.38
N VAL A 42 9.17 7.47 -13.43
CA VAL A 42 8.13 7.99 -14.33
C VAL A 42 6.93 7.07 -14.39
N HIS A 43 5.75 7.64 -14.65
CA HIS A 43 4.52 6.89 -14.84
C HIS A 43 4.63 5.98 -16.07
N PRO A 44 4.28 4.68 -15.97
CA PRO A 44 4.47 3.73 -17.06
C PRO A 44 3.66 4.05 -18.32
N ASP A 45 2.48 4.65 -18.17
CA ASP A 45 1.57 4.86 -19.31
C ASP A 45 1.79 6.19 -20.05
N CYS A 46 2.20 7.25 -19.35
CA CYS A 46 2.31 8.60 -19.92
C CYS A 46 3.72 9.17 -19.86
N GLY A 47 4.66 8.50 -19.19
CA GLY A 47 6.04 8.95 -19.04
C GLY A 47 6.24 10.19 -18.17
N ALA A 48 5.17 10.71 -17.54
CA ALA A 48 5.27 11.85 -16.64
C ALA A 48 6.15 11.51 -15.42
N PRO A 49 6.99 12.43 -14.93
CA PRO A 49 7.72 12.23 -13.69
C PRO A 49 6.75 12.06 -12.52
N VAL A 50 7.03 11.07 -11.68
CA VAL A 50 6.23 10.76 -10.47
C VAL A 50 7.08 10.96 -9.23
N CYS A 51 8.38 10.65 -9.29
CA CYS A 51 9.28 10.84 -8.17
C CYS A 51 9.65 12.32 -7.98
N GLY A 52 9.71 12.74 -6.71
CA GLY A 52 9.98 14.14 -6.33
C GLY A 52 8.73 15.02 -6.31
N GLU A 53 7.58 14.50 -6.76
CA GLU A 53 6.28 15.10 -6.47
C GLU A 53 5.88 14.82 -5.02
N VAL A 54 5.18 15.77 -4.41
CA VAL A 54 4.71 15.68 -3.02
C VAL A 54 3.20 15.72 -3.01
N ILE A 55 2.60 14.72 -2.38
CA ILE A 55 1.15 14.70 -2.17
C ILE A 55 0.79 15.78 -1.14
N PRO A 56 -0.03 16.78 -1.50
CA PRO A 56 -0.41 17.82 -0.57
C PRO A 56 -1.33 17.27 0.52
N ASP A 57 -1.20 17.82 1.73
CA ASP A 57 -2.09 17.55 2.87
C ASP A 57 -2.30 16.05 3.20
N MET A 58 -1.19 15.30 3.24
CA MET A 58 -1.18 13.87 3.56
C MET A 58 -1.81 13.57 4.95
N ALA A 59 -1.73 14.52 5.88
CA ALA A 59 -2.34 14.41 7.21
C ALA A 59 -3.87 14.37 7.14
N SER A 60 -4.49 15.23 6.33
CA SER A 60 -5.94 15.22 6.11
C SER A 60 -6.40 13.93 5.43
N ILE A 61 -5.66 13.47 4.42
CA ILE A 61 -5.92 12.19 3.75
C ILE A 61 -5.88 11.02 4.75
N ALA A 62 -4.84 10.96 5.59
CA ALA A 62 -4.73 9.94 6.62
C ALA A 62 -5.87 10.00 7.65
N SER A 63 -6.30 11.21 8.02
CA SER A 63 -7.44 11.40 8.91
C SER A 63 -8.76 10.92 8.28
N LEU A 64 -9.00 11.25 7.01
CA LEU A 64 -10.17 10.79 6.24
C LEU A 64 -10.22 9.26 6.21
N VAL A 65 -9.11 8.61 5.87
CA VAL A 65 -9.02 7.15 5.80
C VAL A 65 -9.26 6.49 7.16
N ARG A 66 -8.69 7.03 8.25
CA ARG A 66 -8.92 6.51 9.61
C ARG A 66 -10.38 6.64 10.04
N GLU A 67 -11.02 7.75 9.69
CA GLU A 67 -12.44 7.96 9.98
C GLU A 67 -13.34 7.04 9.15
N ALA A 68 -13.01 6.85 7.87
CA ALA A 68 -13.68 5.90 7.00
C ALA A 68 -13.58 4.47 7.54
N HIS A 69 -12.38 4.05 7.94
CA HIS A 69 -12.17 2.74 8.56
C HIS A 69 -13.03 2.56 9.81
N ARG A 70 -13.03 3.55 10.71
CA ARG A 70 -13.80 3.51 11.96
C ARG A 70 -15.30 3.40 11.71
N LYS A 71 -15.83 4.15 10.74
CA LYS A 71 -17.26 4.21 10.44
C LYS A 71 -17.76 3.03 9.60
N LEU A 72 -17.01 2.66 8.58
CA LEU A 72 -17.46 1.71 7.55
C LEU A 72 -16.99 0.29 7.84
N MET A 73 -15.86 0.12 8.52
CA MET A 73 -15.20 -1.17 8.73
C MET A 73 -14.78 -1.42 10.19
N PRO A 74 -15.63 -1.14 11.21
CA PRO A 74 -15.22 -1.20 12.63
C PRO A 74 -14.77 -2.59 13.11
N GLY A 75 -15.24 -3.66 12.45
CA GLY A 75 -14.88 -5.04 12.78
C GLY A 75 -13.71 -5.59 11.96
N VAL A 76 -13.23 -4.85 10.96
CA VAL A 76 -12.15 -5.32 10.09
C VAL A 76 -10.82 -4.79 10.61
N PRO A 77 -9.86 -5.66 10.92
CA PRO A 77 -8.63 -5.26 11.60
C PRO A 77 -7.67 -4.48 10.70
N LEU A 78 -7.72 -4.71 9.39
CA LEU A 78 -6.85 -4.06 8.41
C LEU A 78 -7.58 -3.91 7.08
N VAL A 79 -7.47 -2.75 6.45
CA VAL A 79 -8.03 -2.44 5.13
C VAL A 79 -7.03 -1.54 4.40
N GLY A 80 -6.74 -1.85 3.14
CA GLY A 80 -6.05 -0.92 2.23
C GLY A 80 -7.08 0.03 1.63
N TRP A 81 -6.92 1.33 1.84
CA TRP A 81 -7.85 2.32 1.32
C TRP A 81 -7.26 3.03 0.12
N ASP A 82 -8.02 3.03 -0.98
CA ASP A 82 -7.63 3.73 -2.20
C ASP A 82 -8.29 5.10 -2.21
N VAL A 83 -7.48 6.14 -2.41
CA VAL A 83 -7.90 7.54 -2.34
C VAL A 83 -7.53 8.24 -3.65
N ALA A 84 -8.49 8.95 -4.24
CA ALA A 84 -8.27 9.86 -5.35
C ALA A 84 -8.10 11.29 -4.85
N ILE A 85 -7.18 12.02 -5.47
CA ILE A 85 -7.01 13.46 -5.30
C ILE A 85 -7.35 14.09 -6.65
N THR A 86 -8.41 14.89 -6.68
CA THR A 86 -8.94 15.49 -7.91
C THR A 86 -8.99 17.01 -7.79
N ALA A 87 -8.89 17.72 -8.92
CA ALA A 87 -8.98 19.18 -8.94
C ALA A 87 -10.41 19.67 -8.65
N GLU A 88 -11.41 18.90 -9.08
CA GLU A 88 -12.82 19.30 -9.05
C GLU A 88 -13.51 18.94 -7.73
N ALA A 89 -13.27 17.72 -7.23
CA ALA A 89 -13.96 17.19 -6.04
C ALA A 89 -13.05 17.10 -4.80
N GLY A 90 -11.77 17.42 -4.93
CA GLY A 90 -10.79 17.27 -3.87
C GLY A 90 -10.47 15.80 -3.58
N VAL A 91 -10.31 15.46 -2.30
CA VAL A 91 -9.94 14.12 -1.84
C VAL A 91 -11.19 13.23 -1.73
N CYS A 92 -11.17 12.06 -2.40
CA CYS A 92 -12.29 11.12 -2.45
C CYS A 92 -11.83 9.69 -2.13
N LEU A 93 -12.65 8.94 -1.39
CA LEU A 93 -12.46 7.49 -1.19
C LEU A 93 -12.95 6.74 -2.44
N LEU A 94 -12.15 5.81 -2.95
CA LEU A 94 -12.49 5.01 -4.12
C LEU A 94 -12.87 3.57 -3.75
N GLU A 95 -12.00 2.89 -3.01
CA GLU A 95 -12.12 1.46 -2.75
C GLU A 95 -11.55 1.07 -1.38
N ALA A 96 -12.10 -0.02 -0.83
CA ALA A 96 -11.61 -0.70 0.37
C ALA A 96 -11.11 -2.11 0.00
N ASN A 97 -9.80 -2.31 0.04
CA ASN A 97 -9.12 -3.57 -0.23
C ASN A 97 -8.96 -4.38 1.08
N LEU A 98 -9.78 -5.41 1.27
CA LEU A 98 -9.74 -6.26 2.47
C LEU A 98 -8.57 -7.26 2.49
N SER A 99 -8.02 -7.56 1.31
CA SER A 99 -6.79 -8.34 1.12
C SER A 99 -5.69 -7.41 0.61
N CYS A 100 -5.39 -6.34 1.35
CA CYS A 100 -4.38 -5.40 0.95
C CYS A 100 -2.98 -6.00 1.09
N ASN A 101 -2.16 -5.78 0.08
CA ASN A 101 -0.78 -6.25 0.06
C ASN A 101 0.14 -5.10 0.50
N PHE A 102 1.15 -5.40 1.31
CA PHE A 102 2.19 -4.44 1.67
C PHE A 102 3.34 -4.44 0.67
N PHE A 103 3.08 -4.74 -0.61
CA PHE A 103 4.13 -4.87 -1.60
C PHE A 103 4.95 -3.59 -1.67
N ARG A 104 6.19 -3.66 -1.16
CA ARG A 104 7.17 -2.58 -1.16
C ARG A 104 6.72 -1.30 -0.44
N ALA A 105 5.74 -1.41 0.45
CA ALA A 105 5.39 -0.33 1.36
C ALA A 105 6.50 -0.16 2.40
N SER A 106 6.85 1.08 2.73
CA SER A 106 7.65 1.37 3.92
C SER A 106 6.74 1.38 5.15
N PHE A 107 6.91 0.41 6.05
CA PHE A 107 6.16 0.36 7.31
C PHE A 107 7.01 -0.22 8.44
N ASP A 108 6.57 -0.02 9.68
CA ASP A 108 7.22 -0.64 10.83
C ASP A 108 6.81 -2.12 10.92
N GLU A 109 7.71 -2.99 10.46
CA GLU A 109 7.54 -4.44 10.48
C GLU A 109 7.28 -4.99 11.89
N ARG A 110 7.93 -4.42 12.92
CA ARG A 110 7.76 -4.91 14.30
C ARG A 110 6.35 -4.65 14.79
N VAL A 111 5.84 -3.43 14.53
CA VAL A 111 4.47 -3.07 14.86
C VAL A 111 3.47 -3.95 14.10
N TYR A 112 3.71 -4.16 12.80
CA TYR A 112 2.83 -4.99 11.98
C TYR A 112 2.81 -6.45 12.44
N PHE A 113 3.97 -7.06 12.70
CA PHE A 113 4.03 -8.45 13.15
C PHE A 113 3.43 -8.63 14.53
N ALA A 114 3.67 -7.70 15.47
CA ALA A 114 3.01 -7.73 16.77
C ALA A 114 1.48 -7.62 16.65
N PHE A 115 0.99 -6.77 15.75
CA PHE A 115 -0.44 -6.66 15.43
C PHE A 115 -0.98 -7.98 14.85
N ALA A 116 -0.29 -8.58 13.89
CA ALA A 116 -0.71 -9.83 13.27
C ALA A 116 -0.75 -10.98 14.28
N GLU A 117 0.28 -11.13 15.12
CA GLU A 117 0.31 -12.12 16.19
C GLU A 117 -0.85 -11.95 17.17
N ALA A 118 -1.13 -10.71 17.59
CA ALA A 118 -2.26 -10.42 18.48
C ALA A 118 -3.60 -10.76 17.83
N LEU A 119 -3.77 -10.47 16.54
CA LEU A 119 -4.98 -10.81 15.79
C LEU A 119 -5.16 -12.33 15.68
N LEU A 120 -4.13 -13.07 15.30
CA LEU A 120 -4.17 -14.53 15.25
C LEU A 120 -4.47 -15.12 16.63
N GLY A 121 -3.81 -14.65 17.68
CA GLY A 121 -4.06 -15.11 19.05
C GLY A 121 -5.52 -14.92 19.48
N ARG A 122 -6.16 -13.81 19.07
CA ARG A 122 -7.59 -13.58 19.30
C ARG A 122 -8.46 -14.56 18.53
N LEU A 123 -8.15 -14.84 17.27
CA LEU A 123 -8.90 -15.79 16.42
C LEU A 123 -8.77 -17.23 16.93
N GLU A 124 -7.61 -17.60 17.47
CA GLU A 124 -7.35 -18.91 18.08
C GLU A 124 -7.97 -19.06 19.47
N GLY A 125 -8.64 -18.03 20.00
CA GLY A 125 -9.23 -18.06 21.35
C GLY A 125 -8.20 -17.99 22.48
N LYS A 126 -6.94 -17.66 22.19
CA LYS A 126 -5.87 -17.44 23.18
C LYS A 126 -5.96 -16.04 23.80
N ALA A 127 -7.18 -15.57 24.11
CA ALA A 127 -7.37 -14.31 24.81
C ALA A 127 -6.64 -14.37 26.16
N GLY A 128 -5.71 -13.44 26.37
CA GLY A 128 -4.79 -13.42 27.50
C GLY A 128 -5.49 -13.60 28.84
N ARG A 129 -4.94 -14.50 29.65
CA ARG A 129 -5.04 -14.41 31.10
C ARG A 129 -4.48 -13.05 31.50
N CYS A 130 -5.36 -12.11 31.82
CA CYS A 130 -5.01 -10.97 32.68
C CYS A 130 -4.84 -11.49 34.11
#